data_AF-A0A7V0T6E6-F1
#
_entry.id   AF-A0A7V0T6E6-F1
#
_cell.length_a   1.000
_cell.length_b   1.000
_cell.length_c   1.000
_cell.angle_alpha   90.00
_cell.angle_beta   90.00
_cell.angle_gamma   90.00
#
_symmetry.space_group_name_H-M   'P 1'
#
loop_
_entity.id
_entity.type
_entity.pdbx_description
1 polymer ?
#
loop_
_entity_poly.entity_id
_entity_poly.type
_entity_poly.pdbx_seq_one_letter_code
_entity_poly.pdbx_strand_id
1 'polypeptide(L)'
;FLVRVGEKAEQSVLLRALRFGTYGATVLVAIAAILITRLMLPDSFSVYWAVLAGLVSGVLIGYFTEMYTSDSYGPVRGIAAEARTSPATLVIEGLSVGMRSTMPIVVVVAAAIAVAFFLGGGGDPALGLYCIGVAAVGMLSTLGITLATDAYGPVADNAGGNAEMTHQEPVVRERTDALDSLGNTTAATGKGFAIGSAALTALALIAAYVSQVDVISEARGLAQASIDLSVMNPRLMIGVLLGAMLPMGVSSMIIKAVGRAASKIADEVRRQFREIAGIMEGKTKPDYASAVKICTLAAQKEMLAPTLLAIVSPVVVGVLFGVEGVVGLLVGGLTSGFCMAVFMANSGGAWDNAKKYIEKGNLGGKGSNAHKAAVIGDTVGDPLKDASGPSMNILLKLMAVVSIVFLEMIMRFNLGLWTGWW
;
A
#
# COMPACT_ATOMS: atom_id res chain seq x y z
N PHE A 1 26.66 -1.39 0.38
CA PHE A 1 28.00 -0.81 0.64
C PHE A 1 27.98 0.34 1.65
N LEU A 2 27.09 1.35 1.47
CA LEU A 2 26.94 2.48 2.40
C LEU A 2 26.19 2.13 3.69
N VAL A 3 25.30 1.14 3.66
CA VAL A 3 24.63 0.61 4.86
C VAL A 3 25.61 -0.34 5.56
N ARG A 4 26.13 0.07 6.71
CA ARG A 4 26.95 -0.73 7.62
C ARG A 4 26.43 -0.53 9.03
N VAL A 5 26.27 -1.62 9.77
CA VAL A 5 25.83 -1.60 11.16
C VAL A 5 26.95 -2.20 12.01
N GLY A 6 27.28 -1.55 13.13
CA GLY A 6 28.21 -2.10 14.12
C GLY A 6 27.54 -3.17 15.00
N GLU A 7 28.27 -3.72 15.96
CA GLU A 7 27.76 -4.79 16.85
C GLU A 7 26.66 -4.32 17.83
N LYS A 8 26.52 -3.01 18.03
CA LYS A 8 25.48 -2.43 18.89
C LYS A 8 24.16 -2.30 18.14
N ALA A 9 23.19 -3.14 18.48
CA ALA A 9 21.83 -3.13 17.94
C ALA A 9 20.93 -2.05 18.58
N GLU A 10 21.43 -0.82 18.70
CA GLU A 10 20.60 0.30 19.16
C GLU A 10 19.68 0.79 18.02
N GLN A 11 18.38 0.96 18.32
CA GLN A 11 17.35 1.31 17.33
C GLN A 11 17.69 2.61 16.56
N SER A 12 18.28 3.59 17.24
CA SER A 12 18.70 4.86 16.66
C SER A 12 19.84 4.72 15.63
N VAL A 13 20.77 3.81 15.88
CA VAL A 13 21.92 3.51 15.01
C VAL A 13 21.43 2.78 13.75
N LEU A 14 20.53 1.81 13.93
CA LEU A 14 19.93 1.05 12.84
C LEU A 14 19.10 1.93 11.90
N LEU A 15 18.21 2.77 12.46
CA LEU A 15 17.41 3.73 11.68
C LEU A 15 18.31 4.71 10.90
N ARG A 16 19.38 5.20 11.54
CA ARG A 16 20.33 6.10 10.88
C ARG A 16 21.04 5.42 9.71
N ALA A 17 21.48 4.17 9.86
CA ALA A 17 22.14 3.42 8.80
C ALA A 17 21.22 3.18 7.60
N LEU A 18 19.96 2.81 7.84
CA LEU A 18 18.97 2.62 6.79
C LEU A 18 18.62 3.93 6.08
N ARG A 19 18.38 5.01 6.82
CA ARG A 19 18.14 6.35 6.26
C ARG A 19 19.32 6.85 5.43
N PHE A 20 20.54 6.64 5.90
CA PHE A 20 21.74 7.00 5.15
C PHE A 20 21.80 6.24 3.81
N GLY A 21 21.43 4.97 3.82
CA GLY A 21 21.29 4.17 2.60
C GLY A 21 20.23 4.73 1.64
N THR A 22 18.98 4.90 2.10
CA THR A 22 17.86 5.32 1.25
C THR A 22 18.01 6.75 0.73
N TYR A 23 18.43 7.70 1.57
CA TYR A 23 18.72 9.07 1.14
C TYR A 23 19.95 9.15 0.26
N GLY A 24 21.00 8.37 0.57
CA GLY A 24 22.17 8.25 -0.29
C GLY A 24 21.81 7.76 -1.69
N ALA A 25 20.99 6.71 -1.78
CA ALA A 25 20.48 6.21 -3.06
C ALA A 25 19.66 7.27 -3.81
N THR A 26 18.79 8.00 -3.10
CA THR A 26 17.98 9.08 -3.67
C THR A 26 18.85 10.18 -4.29
N VAL A 27 19.89 10.63 -3.58
CA VAL A 27 20.83 11.65 -4.08
C VAL A 27 21.62 11.14 -5.27
N LEU A 28 22.11 9.89 -5.21
CA LEU A 28 22.84 9.29 -6.33
C LEU A 28 21.98 9.16 -7.58
N VAL A 29 20.71 8.75 -7.44
CA VAL A 29 19.78 8.71 -8.58
C VAL A 29 19.51 10.12 -9.10
N ALA A 30 19.30 11.12 -8.24
CA ALA A 30 19.10 12.50 -8.69
C ALA A 30 20.28 13.01 -9.53
N ILE A 31 21.52 12.75 -9.11
CA ILE A 31 22.73 13.12 -9.87
C ILE A 31 22.82 12.33 -11.18
N ALA A 32 22.64 11.01 -11.14
CA ALA A 32 22.69 10.17 -12.32
C ALA A 32 21.60 10.54 -13.34
N ALA A 33 20.41 10.92 -12.86
CA ALA A 33 19.31 11.35 -13.70
C ALA A 33 19.65 12.61 -14.51
N ILE A 34 20.42 13.57 -13.97
CA ILE A 34 20.89 14.73 -14.73
C ILE A 34 21.72 14.29 -15.94
N LEU A 35 22.65 13.35 -15.73
CA LEU A 35 23.52 12.86 -16.79
C LEU A 35 22.70 12.08 -17.84
N ILE A 36 21.84 11.17 -17.39
CA ILE A 36 21.02 10.33 -18.26
C ILE A 36 20.06 11.19 -19.10
N THR A 37 19.37 12.15 -18.51
CA THR A 37 18.44 13.01 -19.26
C THR A 37 19.19 13.89 -20.27
N ARG A 38 20.35 14.44 -19.91
CA ARG A 38 21.16 15.23 -20.86
C ARG A 38 21.71 14.41 -22.02
N LEU A 39 22.09 13.15 -21.79
CA LEU A 39 22.66 12.31 -22.84
C LEU A 39 21.61 11.66 -23.74
N MET A 40 20.48 11.22 -23.16
CA MET A 40 19.44 10.48 -23.90
C MET A 40 18.30 11.36 -24.41
N LEU A 41 18.03 12.49 -23.75
CA LEU A 41 16.92 13.41 -24.07
C LEU A 41 17.43 14.88 -24.10
N PRO A 42 18.39 15.22 -24.97
CA PRO A 42 19.04 16.53 -24.97
C PRO A 42 18.04 17.69 -25.17
N ASP A 43 17.03 17.49 -26.02
CA ASP A 43 16.01 18.50 -26.33
C ASP A 43 14.86 18.53 -25.31
N SER A 44 14.82 17.58 -24.36
CA SER A 44 13.74 17.44 -23.37
C SER A 44 14.28 17.29 -21.96
N PHE A 45 15.28 18.11 -21.61
CA PHE A 45 15.86 18.12 -20.26
C PHE A 45 14.83 18.40 -19.16
N SER A 46 13.70 19.05 -19.48
CA SER A 46 12.58 19.27 -18.56
C SER A 46 12.08 17.98 -17.89
N VAL A 47 12.16 16.83 -18.58
CA VAL A 47 11.79 15.50 -18.05
C VAL A 47 12.56 15.15 -16.75
N TYR A 48 13.75 15.73 -16.54
CA TYR A 48 14.48 15.61 -15.28
C TYR A 48 13.65 16.07 -14.06
N TRP A 49 12.86 17.13 -14.20
CA TRP A 49 12.01 17.64 -13.12
C TRP A 49 10.93 16.63 -12.72
N ALA A 50 10.44 15.81 -13.66
CA ALA A 50 9.52 14.73 -13.36
C ALA A 50 10.18 13.62 -12.54
N VAL A 51 11.39 13.20 -12.92
CA VAL A 51 12.18 12.22 -12.14
C VAL A 51 12.43 12.73 -10.73
N LEU A 52 12.83 14.00 -10.60
CA LEU A 52 13.09 14.63 -9.31
C LEU A 52 11.82 14.74 -8.46
N ALA A 53 10.68 15.11 -9.05
CA ALA A 53 9.39 15.15 -8.35
C ALA A 53 9.00 13.77 -7.81
N GLY A 54 9.21 12.71 -8.60
CA GLY A 54 9.02 11.32 -8.17
C GLY A 54 9.90 10.93 -6.99
N LEU A 55 11.21 11.21 -7.09
CA LEU A 55 12.17 10.93 -6.02
C LEU A 55 11.82 11.64 -4.71
N VAL A 56 11.58 12.96 -4.79
CA VAL A 56 11.26 13.80 -3.63
C VAL A 56 9.94 13.37 -3.01
N SER A 57 8.92 13.08 -3.82
CA SER A 57 7.64 12.59 -3.30
C SER A 57 7.79 11.23 -2.60
N GLY A 58 8.60 10.30 -3.11
CA GLY A 58 8.90 9.04 -2.43
C GLY A 58 9.49 9.25 -1.03
N VAL A 59 10.47 10.16 -0.91
CA VAL A 59 11.07 10.52 0.40
C VAL A 59 10.04 11.15 1.33
N LEU A 60 9.25 12.10 0.85
CA LEU A 60 8.24 12.79 1.66
C LEU A 60 7.13 11.85 2.13
N ILE A 61 6.66 10.95 1.26
CA ILE A 61 5.66 9.92 1.62
C ILE A 61 6.23 9.00 2.71
N GLY A 62 7.48 8.56 2.57
CA GLY A 62 8.15 7.77 3.60
C GLY A 62 8.23 8.51 4.94
N TYR A 63 8.64 9.78 4.91
CA TYR A 63 8.71 10.63 6.11
C TYR A 63 7.35 10.81 6.81
N PHE A 64 6.30 11.15 6.05
CA PHE A 64 4.96 11.30 6.63
C PHE A 64 4.42 9.97 7.14
N THR A 65 4.66 8.86 6.42
CA THR A 65 4.26 7.53 6.86
C THR A 65 4.93 7.17 8.19
N GLU A 66 6.23 7.45 8.34
CA GLU A 66 6.96 7.25 9.59
C GLU A 66 6.39 8.12 10.72
N MET A 67 6.06 9.39 10.46
CA MET A 67 5.49 10.30 11.47
C MET A 67 4.18 9.76 12.07
N TYR A 68 3.36 9.08 11.27
CA TYR A 68 2.07 8.53 11.72
C TYR A 68 2.16 7.10 12.25
N THR A 69 3.23 6.36 11.96
CA THR A 69 3.36 4.96 12.37
C THR A 69 4.42 4.70 13.42
N SER A 70 5.41 5.57 13.63
CA SER A 70 6.48 5.35 14.63
C SER A 70 6.09 5.80 16.04
N ASP A 71 6.48 4.98 17.04
CA ASP A 71 6.31 5.23 18.48
C ASP A 71 7.13 6.44 19.01
N SER A 72 7.99 6.98 18.16
CA SER A 72 8.78 8.18 18.44
C SER A 72 7.95 9.47 18.32
N TYR A 73 6.80 9.43 17.66
CA TYR A 73 5.99 10.61 17.35
C TYR A 73 4.67 10.66 18.11
N GLY A 74 4.08 11.85 18.16
CA GLY A 74 2.82 12.14 18.85
C GLY A 74 1.63 11.23 18.47
N PRO A 75 1.36 10.95 17.18
CA PRO A 75 0.20 10.16 16.77
C PRO A 75 0.12 8.78 17.43
N VAL A 76 1.21 8.01 17.39
CA VAL A 76 1.26 6.66 17.99
C VAL A 76 1.20 6.70 19.51
N ARG A 77 1.88 7.68 20.13
CA ARG A 77 1.81 7.88 21.58
C ARG A 77 0.42 8.27 22.05
N GLY A 78 -0.34 8.99 21.23
CA GLY A 78 -1.77 9.27 21.45
C GLY A 78 -2.59 7.98 21.51
N ILE A 79 -2.45 7.11 20.51
CA ILE A 79 -3.11 5.79 20.48
C ILE A 79 -2.74 4.97 21.72
N ALA A 80 -1.45 4.91 22.07
CA ALA A 80 -1.00 4.17 23.25
C ALA A 80 -1.58 4.75 24.55
N ALA A 81 -1.70 6.08 24.65
CA ALA A 81 -2.30 6.74 25.83
C ALA A 81 -3.77 6.35 26.02
N GLU A 82 -4.52 6.19 24.93
CA GLU A 82 -5.93 5.73 24.94
C GLU A 82 -6.09 4.29 25.40
N ALA A 83 -5.03 3.48 25.33
CA ALA A 83 -5.03 2.12 25.87
C ALA A 83 -5.36 2.07 27.38
N ARG A 84 -5.08 3.15 28.12
CA ARG A 84 -5.42 3.26 29.55
C ARG A 84 -6.91 3.47 29.79
N THR A 85 -7.61 4.03 28.81
CA THR A 85 -9.04 4.33 28.89
C THR A 85 -9.85 3.09 28.53
N SER A 86 -9.73 2.61 27.29
CA SER A 86 -10.45 1.42 26.82
C SER A 86 -9.91 0.92 25.48
N PRO A 87 -10.17 -0.36 25.11
CA PRO A 87 -9.94 -0.83 23.75
C PRO A 87 -10.71 -0.04 22.68
N ALA A 88 -11.91 0.46 23.01
CA ALA A 88 -12.76 1.19 22.08
C ALA A 88 -12.15 2.56 21.70
N THR A 89 -11.70 3.34 22.68
CA THR A 89 -11.06 4.64 22.43
C THR A 89 -9.73 4.49 21.70
N LEU A 90 -8.98 3.42 21.99
CA LEU A 90 -7.76 3.08 21.24
C LEU A 90 -8.03 2.79 19.76
N VAL A 91 -9.12 2.06 19.45
CA VAL A 91 -9.53 1.82 18.05
C VAL A 91 -10.01 3.12 17.40
N ILE A 92 -10.79 3.94 18.09
CA ILE A 92 -11.24 5.23 17.54
C ILE A 92 -10.04 6.13 17.19
N GLU A 93 -9.05 6.21 18.09
CA GLU A 93 -7.86 7.04 17.87
C GLU A 93 -7.01 6.52 16.70
N GLY A 94 -6.81 5.21 16.58
CA GLY A 94 -6.07 4.65 15.45
C GLY A 94 -6.76 4.89 14.10
N LEU A 95 -8.09 4.76 14.04
CA LEU A 95 -8.86 5.09 12.84
C LEU A 95 -8.69 6.56 12.45
N SER A 96 -8.79 7.46 13.44
CA SER A 96 -8.59 8.90 13.28
C SER A 96 -7.19 9.22 12.75
N VAL A 97 -6.14 8.64 13.36
CA VAL A 97 -4.75 8.78 12.95
C VAL A 97 -4.54 8.29 11.51
N GLY A 98 -5.10 7.13 11.16
CA GLY A 98 -5.05 6.59 9.81
C GLY A 98 -5.68 7.54 8.79
N MET A 99 -6.89 8.04 9.05
CA MET A 99 -7.57 8.97 8.15
C MET A 99 -6.80 10.29 8.00
N ARG A 100 -6.31 10.84 9.12
CA ARG A 100 -5.51 12.07 9.13
C ARG A 100 -4.19 11.92 8.37
N SER A 101 -3.58 10.74 8.40
CA SER A 101 -2.33 10.46 7.69
C SER A 101 -2.44 10.60 6.17
N THR A 102 -3.65 10.44 5.60
CA THR A 102 -3.90 10.60 4.17
C THR A 102 -3.67 12.03 3.69
N MET A 103 -3.95 13.04 4.53
CA MET A 103 -3.93 14.45 4.15
C MET A 103 -2.56 14.89 3.60
N PRO A 104 -1.44 14.77 4.33
CA PRO A 104 -0.14 15.18 3.80
C PRO A 104 0.32 14.31 2.63
N ILE A 105 0.00 13.02 2.63
CA ILE A 105 0.42 12.09 1.57
C ILE A 105 -0.26 12.42 0.23
N VAL A 106 -1.56 12.72 0.24
CA VAL A 106 -2.29 13.15 -0.96
C VAL A 106 -1.77 14.48 -1.49
N VAL A 107 -1.46 15.43 -0.60
CA VAL A 107 -0.87 16.73 -1.00
C VAL A 107 0.49 16.53 -1.67
N VAL A 108 1.33 15.63 -1.17
CA VAL A 108 2.62 15.30 -1.78
C VAL A 108 2.44 14.72 -3.19
N VAL A 109 1.50 13.80 -3.38
CA VAL A 109 1.23 13.22 -4.71
C VAL A 109 0.66 14.27 -5.67
N ALA A 110 -0.27 15.11 -5.21
CA ALA A 110 -0.81 16.20 -6.03
C ALA A 110 0.26 17.20 -6.46
N ALA A 111 1.18 17.57 -5.55
CA ALA A 111 2.33 18.41 -5.87
C ALA A 111 3.28 17.73 -6.86
N ALA A 112 3.53 16.42 -6.72
CA ALA A 112 4.36 15.67 -7.65
C ALA A 112 3.75 15.63 -9.06
N ILE A 113 2.43 15.43 -9.17
CA ILE A 113 1.70 15.49 -10.43
C ILE A 113 1.83 16.88 -11.06
N ALA A 114 1.60 17.95 -10.29
CA ALA A 114 1.71 19.31 -10.80
C ALA A 114 3.13 19.64 -11.29
N VAL A 115 4.15 19.30 -10.50
CA VAL A 115 5.56 19.52 -10.90
C VAL A 115 5.91 18.71 -12.14
N ALA A 116 5.55 17.42 -12.18
CA ALA A 116 5.82 16.57 -13.34
C ALA A 116 5.12 17.09 -14.60
N PHE A 117 3.85 17.48 -14.49
CA PHE A 117 3.07 17.98 -15.62
C PHE A 117 3.56 19.33 -16.13
N PHE A 118 3.70 20.33 -15.24
CA PHE A 118 4.02 21.70 -15.66
C PHE A 118 5.52 21.92 -15.89
N LEU A 119 6.38 21.49 -14.96
CA LEU A 119 7.83 21.68 -15.10
C LEU A 119 8.48 20.60 -15.96
N GLY A 120 7.95 19.37 -15.94
CA GLY A 120 8.40 18.29 -16.83
C GLY A 120 7.88 18.46 -18.25
N GLY A 121 6.57 18.64 -18.39
CA GLY A 121 5.90 18.78 -19.69
C GLY A 121 6.10 20.14 -20.37
N GLY A 122 6.54 21.18 -19.64
CA GLY A 122 6.86 22.48 -20.23
C GLY A 122 5.68 23.20 -20.91
N GLY A 123 4.43 22.82 -20.57
CA GLY A 123 3.21 23.34 -21.18
C GLY A 123 2.63 22.49 -22.30
N ASP A 124 3.32 21.45 -22.77
CA ASP A 124 2.76 20.44 -23.68
C ASP A 124 1.95 19.40 -22.86
N PRO A 125 0.63 19.28 -23.10
CA PRO A 125 -0.22 18.32 -22.39
C PRO A 125 0.22 16.86 -22.58
N ALA A 126 0.69 16.47 -23.77
CA ALA A 126 1.09 15.10 -24.06
C ALA A 126 2.39 14.75 -23.33
N LEU A 127 3.39 15.64 -23.40
CA LEU A 127 4.63 15.49 -22.65
C LEU A 127 4.39 15.58 -21.14
N GLY A 128 3.44 16.37 -20.68
CA GLY A 128 3.03 16.48 -19.28
C GLY A 128 2.49 15.16 -18.73
N LEU A 129 1.58 14.50 -19.47
CA LEU A 129 1.06 13.18 -19.10
C LEU A 129 2.17 12.12 -19.09
N TYR A 130 3.07 12.14 -20.07
CA TYR A 130 4.26 11.28 -20.07
C TYR A 130 5.14 11.52 -18.84
N CYS A 131 5.38 12.78 -18.48
CA CYS A 131 6.17 13.16 -17.31
C CYS A 131 5.55 12.68 -16.00
N ILE A 132 4.22 12.63 -15.87
CA ILE A 132 3.58 12.00 -14.70
C ILE A 132 3.98 10.52 -14.58
N GLY A 133 4.01 9.78 -15.70
CA GLY A 133 4.52 8.41 -15.74
C GLY A 133 6.00 8.31 -15.38
N VAL A 134 6.83 9.22 -15.89
CA VAL A 134 8.25 9.31 -15.52
C VAL A 134 8.44 9.62 -14.04
N ALA A 135 7.57 10.41 -13.41
CA ALA A 135 7.61 10.65 -11.97
C ALA A 135 7.34 9.36 -11.17
N ALA A 136 6.46 8.48 -11.65
CA ALA A 136 6.29 7.16 -11.03
C ALA A 136 7.58 6.32 -11.08
N VAL A 137 8.27 6.34 -12.22
CA VAL A 137 9.59 5.68 -12.39
C VAL A 137 10.64 6.33 -11.49
N GLY A 138 10.66 7.66 -11.42
CA GLY A 138 11.53 8.43 -10.54
C GLY A 138 11.34 8.04 -9.08
N MET A 139 10.09 7.92 -8.62
CA MET A 139 9.79 7.43 -7.27
C MET A 139 10.38 6.03 -7.06
N LEU A 140 10.10 5.08 -7.96
CA LEU A 140 10.53 3.67 -7.86
C LEU A 140 12.01 3.42 -8.18
N SER A 141 12.76 4.42 -8.61
CA SER A 141 14.18 4.25 -9.01
C SER A 141 15.09 3.76 -7.87
N THR A 142 14.70 4.00 -6.61
CA THR A 142 15.38 3.51 -5.40
C THR A 142 14.77 2.21 -4.86
N LEU A 143 13.89 1.55 -5.62
CA LEU A 143 13.17 0.33 -5.19
C LEU A 143 14.10 -0.75 -4.66
N GLY A 144 15.29 -0.94 -5.24
CA GLY A 144 16.22 -1.97 -4.79
C GLY A 144 16.60 -1.83 -3.30
N ILE A 145 16.85 -0.61 -2.82
CA ILE A 145 17.15 -0.40 -1.39
C ILE A 145 15.88 -0.37 -0.54
N THR A 146 14.80 0.24 -1.03
CA THR A 146 13.53 0.31 -0.29
C THR A 146 12.94 -1.09 -0.05
N LEU A 147 12.98 -1.95 -1.07
CA LEU A 147 12.54 -3.34 -0.97
C LEU A 147 13.43 -4.15 -0.02
N ALA A 148 14.75 -3.92 -0.03
CA ALA A 148 15.64 -4.57 0.91
C ALA A 148 15.32 -4.17 2.36
N THR A 149 14.95 -2.92 2.62
CA THR A 149 14.54 -2.47 3.96
C THR A 149 13.16 -2.96 4.39
N ASP A 150 12.26 -3.20 3.45
CA ASP A 150 10.95 -3.81 3.70
C ASP A 150 11.10 -5.31 4.00
N ALA A 151 11.82 -6.04 3.14
CA ALA A 151 12.10 -7.46 3.30
C ALA A 151 12.90 -7.80 4.56
N TYR A 152 13.67 -6.84 5.09
CA TYR A 152 14.39 -6.98 6.35
C TYR A 152 13.44 -7.26 7.54
N GLY A 153 12.25 -6.65 7.57
CA GLY A 153 11.31 -6.78 8.69
C GLY A 153 10.85 -8.23 8.93
N PRO A 154 10.24 -8.90 7.93
CA PRO A 154 9.84 -10.30 8.06
C PRO A 154 10.98 -11.27 8.38
N VAL A 155 12.22 -10.96 7.96
CA VAL A 155 13.41 -11.76 8.31
C VAL A 155 13.73 -11.62 9.80
N ALA A 156 13.67 -10.40 10.34
CA ALA A 156 13.88 -10.14 11.76
C ALA A 156 12.79 -10.77 12.65
N ASP A 157 11.53 -10.69 12.23
CA ASP A 157 10.40 -11.31 12.93
C ASP A 157 10.56 -12.84 13.01
N ASN A 158 10.85 -13.50 11.88
CA ASN A 158 11.11 -14.94 11.85
C ASN A 158 12.33 -15.35 12.71
N ALA A 159 13.38 -14.52 12.73
CA ALA A 159 14.53 -14.74 13.59
C ALA A 159 14.14 -14.70 15.08
N GLY A 160 13.31 -13.73 15.48
CA GLY A 160 12.76 -13.66 16.83
C GLY A 160 11.88 -14.86 17.16
N GLY A 161 10.98 -15.24 16.27
CA GLY A 161 10.13 -16.43 16.41
C GLY A 161 10.96 -17.70 16.63
N ASN A 162 12.01 -17.91 15.83
CA ASN A 162 12.93 -19.04 15.99
C ASN A 162 13.70 -18.99 17.32
N ALA A 163 14.14 -17.80 17.76
CA ALA A 163 14.82 -17.63 19.04
C ALA A 163 13.92 -18.04 20.21
N GLU A 164 12.64 -17.64 20.18
CA GLU A 164 11.64 -18.01 21.18
C GLU A 164 11.36 -19.51 21.17
N MET A 165 11.09 -20.08 19.99
CA MET A 165 10.75 -21.51 19.82
C MET A 165 11.92 -22.45 20.15
N THR A 166 13.16 -21.97 20.10
CA THR A 166 14.37 -22.75 20.44
C THR A 166 14.94 -22.41 21.82
N HIS A 167 14.23 -21.60 22.62
CA HIS A 167 14.64 -21.19 23.96
C HIS A 167 16.06 -20.62 24.05
N GLN A 168 16.42 -19.76 23.09
CA GLN A 168 17.71 -19.07 23.10
C GLN A 168 17.85 -18.16 24.32
N GLU A 169 19.09 -17.78 24.64
CA GLU A 169 19.37 -16.83 25.72
C GLU A 169 18.56 -15.52 25.53
N PRO A 170 18.09 -14.88 26.63
CA PRO A 170 17.27 -13.67 26.56
C PRO A 170 17.86 -12.55 25.69
N VAL A 171 19.20 -12.41 25.68
CA VAL A 171 19.91 -11.43 24.86
C VAL A 171 19.66 -11.61 23.35
N VAL A 172 19.41 -12.83 22.88
CA VAL A 172 19.07 -13.12 21.48
C VAL A 172 17.69 -12.54 21.18
N ARG A 173 16.71 -12.79 22.07
CA ARG A 173 15.35 -12.28 21.92
C ARG A 173 15.31 -10.75 21.99
N GLU A 174 16.03 -10.15 22.94
CA GLU A 174 16.16 -8.69 23.06
C GLU A 174 16.72 -8.05 21.78
N ARG A 175 17.76 -8.67 21.20
CA ARG A 175 18.32 -8.21 19.91
C ARG A 175 17.31 -8.36 18.78
N THR A 176 16.67 -9.52 18.65
CA THR A 176 15.67 -9.72 17.58
C THR A 176 14.46 -8.81 17.74
N ASP A 177 14.01 -8.51 18.96
CA ASP A 177 12.90 -7.57 19.21
C ASP A 177 13.28 -6.14 18.78
N ALA A 178 14.55 -5.73 18.99
CA ALA A 178 15.04 -4.45 18.49
C ALA A 178 15.08 -4.40 16.95
N LEU A 179 15.48 -5.51 16.31
CA LEU A 179 15.49 -5.64 14.85
C LEU A 179 14.06 -5.66 14.27
N ASP A 180 13.12 -6.35 14.92
CA ASP A 180 11.70 -6.44 14.56
C ASP A 180 11.01 -5.07 14.65
N SER A 181 11.22 -4.35 15.76
CA SER A 181 10.67 -3.00 15.94
C SER A 181 11.16 -2.03 14.86
N LEU A 182 12.41 -2.16 14.40
CA LEU A 182 12.91 -1.43 13.24
C LEU A 182 12.17 -1.86 11.96
N GLY A 183 12.06 -3.18 11.76
CA GLY A 183 11.35 -3.82 10.65
C GLY A 183 9.94 -3.30 10.46
N ASN A 184 9.17 -3.11 11.53
CA ASN A 184 7.80 -2.60 11.45
C ASN A 184 7.74 -1.15 10.93
N THR A 185 8.72 -0.33 11.33
CA THR A 185 8.82 1.07 10.86
C THR A 185 9.25 1.12 9.39
N THR A 186 10.20 0.27 8.99
CA THR A 186 10.67 0.20 7.59
C THR A 186 9.62 -0.42 6.68
N ALA A 187 8.87 -1.41 7.17
CA ALA A 187 7.74 -2.00 6.45
C ALA A 187 6.62 -0.99 6.24
N ALA A 188 6.29 -0.18 7.24
CA ALA A 188 5.32 0.92 7.07
C ALA A 188 5.80 1.90 5.99
N THR A 189 7.07 2.31 6.04
CA THR A 189 7.69 3.21 5.05
C THR A 189 7.68 2.60 3.64
N GLY A 190 8.03 1.31 3.51
CA GLY A 190 8.02 0.56 2.26
C GLY A 190 6.61 0.42 1.67
N LYS A 191 5.62 0.12 2.53
CA LYS A 191 4.20 0.13 2.16
C LYS A 191 3.75 1.51 1.68
N GLY A 192 4.09 2.58 2.41
CA GLY A 192 3.78 3.96 2.02
C GLY A 192 4.36 4.31 0.64
N PHE A 193 5.60 3.92 0.37
CA PHE A 193 6.26 4.09 -0.91
C PHE A 193 5.59 3.28 -2.04
N ALA A 194 5.23 2.02 -1.77
CA ALA A 194 4.49 1.18 -2.72
C ALA A 194 3.10 1.76 -3.03
N ILE A 195 2.44 2.38 -2.04
CA ILE A 195 1.14 3.04 -2.19
C ILE A 195 1.26 4.33 -3.00
N GLY A 196 2.23 5.19 -2.66
CA GLY A 196 2.52 6.43 -3.39
C GLY A 196 2.83 6.19 -4.87
N SER A 197 3.70 5.21 -5.14
CA SER A 197 4.09 4.87 -6.51
C SER A 197 2.94 4.27 -7.30
N ALA A 198 2.10 3.44 -6.66
CA ALA A 198 0.91 2.90 -7.31
C ALA A 198 -0.05 3.99 -7.78
N ALA A 199 -0.20 5.10 -7.05
CA ALA A 199 -1.05 6.21 -7.48
C ALA A 199 -0.53 6.89 -8.76
N LEU A 200 0.77 7.22 -8.80
CA LEU A 200 1.39 7.81 -9.99
C LEU A 200 1.39 6.84 -11.17
N THR A 201 1.69 5.56 -10.93
CA THR A 201 1.64 4.52 -11.97
C THR A 201 0.22 4.32 -12.49
N ALA A 202 -0.79 4.29 -11.63
CA ALA A 202 -2.18 4.14 -12.06
C ALA A 202 -2.62 5.33 -12.94
N LEU A 203 -2.24 6.55 -12.59
CA LEU A 203 -2.51 7.72 -13.42
C LEU A 203 -1.81 7.62 -14.79
N ALA A 204 -0.56 7.16 -14.82
CA ALA A 204 0.16 6.90 -16.06
C ALA A 204 -0.51 5.81 -16.92
N LEU A 205 -1.02 4.75 -16.30
CA LEU A 205 -1.76 3.70 -16.99
C LEU A 205 -3.13 4.18 -17.51
N ILE A 206 -3.79 5.12 -16.81
CA ILE A 206 -5.01 5.78 -17.31
C ILE A 206 -4.68 6.62 -18.55
N ALA A 207 -3.60 7.40 -18.52
CA ALA A 207 -3.13 8.15 -19.68
C ALA A 207 -2.76 7.22 -20.86
N ALA A 208 -2.09 6.10 -20.57
CA ALA A 208 -1.78 5.08 -21.56
C ALA A 208 -3.05 4.44 -22.15
N TYR A 209 -4.07 4.18 -21.32
CA TYR A 209 -5.36 3.69 -21.78
C TYR A 209 -6.02 4.67 -22.77
N VAL A 210 -6.07 5.96 -22.42
CA VAL A 210 -6.61 7.02 -23.29
C VAL A 210 -5.83 7.11 -24.60
N SER A 211 -4.50 7.13 -24.54
CA SER A 211 -3.65 7.16 -25.74
C SER A 211 -3.83 5.91 -26.62
N GLN A 212 -4.02 4.73 -26.02
CA GLN A 212 -4.24 3.50 -26.77
C GLN A 212 -5.59 3.52 -27.52
N VAL A 213 -6.59 4.25 -27.03
CA VAL A 213 -7.86 4.45 -27.75
C VAL A 213 -7.62 5.20 -29.05
N ASP A 214 -6.78 6.25 -29.04
CA ASP A 214 -6.44 7.01 -30.24
C ASP A 214 -5.75 6.12 -31.28
N VAL A 215 -4.75 5.35 -30.86
CA VAL A 215 -3.99 4.41 -31.71
C VAL A 215 -4.92 3.38 -32.36
N ILE A 216 -5.82 2.77 -31.57
CA ILE A 216 -6.77 1.78 -32.09
C ILE A 216 -7.81 2.43 -33.01
N SER A 217 -8.26 3.65 -32.70
CA SER A 217 -9.22 4.38 -33.54
C SER A 217 -8.64 4.67 -34.92
N GLU A 218 -7.39 5.16 -34.98
CA GLU A 218 -6.66 5.42 -36.21
C GLU A 218 -6.44 4.14 -37.02
N ALA A 219 -5.98 3.06 -36.37
CA ALA A 219 -5.77 1.77 -37.03
C ALA A 219 -7.06 1.17 -37.64
N ARG A 220 -8.23 1.55 -37.12
CA ARG A 220 -9.53 1.09 -37.62
C ARG A 220 -10.17 2.05 -38.63
N GLY A 221 -9.50 3.15 -38.98
CA GLY A 221 -10.05 4.19 -39.87
C GLY A 221 -11.31 4.84 -39.30
N LEU A 222 -11.50 4.78 -37.97
CA LEU A 222 -12.57 5.49 -37.29
C LEU A 222 -12.17 6.97 -37.22
N ALA A 223 -13.13 7.88 -37.42
CA ALA A 223 -12.89 9.28 -37.07
C ALA A 223 -12.39 9.33 -35.62
N GLN A 224 -11.35 10.14 -35.37
CA GLN A 224 -10.69 10.24 -34.07
C GLN A 224 -11.77 10.35 -33.00
N ALA A 225 -11.93 9.30 -32.20
CA ALA A 225 -13.01 9.23 -31.24
C ALA A 225 -12.73 10.32 -30.21
N SER A 226 -13.44 11.44 -30.28
CA SER A 226 -13.33 12.48 -29.27
C SER A 226 -13.89 11.90 -27.98
N ILE A 227 -13.01 11.33 -27.15
CA ILE A 227 -13.38 10.78 -25.85
C ILE A 227 -13.85 11.95 -24.99
N ASP A 228 -15.14 11.97 -24.65
CA ASP A 228 -15.68 13.00 -23.78
C ASP A 228 -15.36 12.66 -22.32
N LEU A 229 -14.27 13.25 -21.82
CA LEU A 229 -13.85 13.14 -20.43
C LEU A 229 -14.42 14.27 -19.54
N SER A 230 -15.47 14.97 -19.99
CA SER A 230 -16.19 15.92 -19.16
C SER A 230 -16.82 15.23 -17.96
N VAL A 231 -16.74 15.85 -16.78
CA VAL A 231 -17.48 15.41 -15.59
C VAL A 231 -19.00 15.46 -15.79
N MET A 232 -19.46 16.18 -16.81
CA MET A 232 -20.87 16.22 -17.21
C MET A 232 -21.28 15.01 -18.07
N ASN A 233 -20.34 14.20 -18.55
CA ASN A 233 -20.62 12.94 -19.24
C ASN A 233 -21.10 11.90 -18.22
N PRO A 234 -22.36 11.42 -18.29
CA PRO A 234 -22.87 10.48 -17.30
C PRO A 234 -22.16 9.12 -17.34
N ARG A 235 -21.63 8.70 -18.50
CA ARG A 235 -20.86 7.45 -18.61
C ARG A 235 -19.60 7.53 -17.75
N LEU A 236 -18.88 8.66 -17.83
CA LEU A 236 -17.72 8.94 -16.99
C LEU A 236 -18.12 8.97 -15.51
N MET A 237 -19.16 9.73 -15.16
CA MET A 237 -19.59 9.90 -13.77
C MET A 237 -20.05 8.58 -13.12
N ILE A 238 -20.82 7.77 -13.85
CA ILE A 238 -21.20 6.40 -13.40
C ILE A 238 -19.94 5.58 -13.17
N GLY A 239 -19.00 5.61 -14.12
CA GLY A 239 -17.69 4.99 -13.98
C GLY A 239 -16.99 5.43 -12.69
N VAL A 240 -16.92 6.73 -12.40
CA VAL A 240 -16.28 7.28 -11.19
C VAL A 240 -16.93 6.74 -9.92
N LEU A 241 -18.26 6.69 -9.84
CA LEU A 241 -18.96 6.17 -8.67
C LEU A 241 -18.71 4.66 -8.48
N LEU A 242 -18.76 3.88 -9.55
CA LEU A 242 -18.45 2.44 -9.51
C LEU A 242 -16.97 2.22 -9.13
N GLY A 243 -16.07 3.02 -9.69
CA GLY A 243 -14.66 3.03 -9.38
C GLY A 243 -14.41 3.30 -7.90
N ALA A 244 -15.04 4.32 -7.33
CA ALA A 244 -14.88 4.67 -5.93
C ALA A 244 -15.42 3.60 -4.97
N MET A 245 -16.47 2.88 -5.38
CA MET A 245 -17.08 1.77 -4.64
C MET A 245 -16.16 0.53 -4.57
N LEU A 246 -15.47 0.20 -5.67
CA LEU A 246 -14.70 -1.05 -5.77
C LEU A 246 -13.65 -1.24 -4.66
N PRO A 247 -12.77 -0.26 -4.35
CA PRO A 247 -11.84 -0.37 -3.23
C PRO A 247 -12.51 -0.67 -1.89
N MET A 248 -13.66 -0.05 -1.61
CA MET A 248 -14.41 -0.29 -0.37
C MET A 248 -15.00 -1.71 -0.34
N GLY A 249 -15.61 -2.15 -1.44
CA GLY A 249 -16.16 -3.49 -1.56
C GLY A 249 -15.10 -4.59 -1.45
N VAL A 250 -13.99 -4.44 -2.17
CA VAL A 250 -12.82 -5.34 -2.10
C VAL A 250 -12.25 -5.38 -0.69
N SER A 251 -12.06 -4.23 -0.05
CA SER A 251 -11.56 -4.15 1.33
C SER A 251 -12.48 -4.89 2.30
N SER A 252 -13.80 -4.68 2.19
CA SER A 252 -14.79 -5.36 3.02
C SER A 252 -14.71 -6.89 2.89
N MET A 253 -14.59 -7.40 1.67
CA MET A 253 -14.45 -8.84 1.41
C MET A 253 -13.18 -9.41 2.07
N ILE A 254 -12.03 -8.72 1.91
CA ILE A 254 -10.75 -9.16 2.47
C ILE A 254 -10.79 -9.15 4.00
N ILE A 255 -11.24 -8.05 4.61
CA ILE A 255 -11.32 -7.93 6.08
C ILE A 255 -12.23 -9.03 6.66
N LYS A 256 -13.39 -9.26 6.03
CA LYS A 256 -14.32 -10.30 6.48
C LYS A 256 -13.76 -11.72 6.28
N ALA A 257 -12.96 -11.94 5.24
CA ALA A 257 -12.29 -13.22 4.99
C ALA A 257 -11.23 -13.52 6.05
N VAL A 258 -10.37 -12.54 6.38
CA VAL A 258 -9.38 -12.68 7.46
C VAL A 258 -10.07 -12.93 8.79
N GLY A 259 -11.14 -12.19 9.12
CA GLY A 259 -11.91 -12.42 10.33
C GLY A 259 -12.46 -13.84 10.46
N ARG A 260 -13.05 -14.39 9.38
CA ARG A 260 -13.53 -15.78 9.36
C ARG A 260 -12.40 -16.80 9.57
N ALA A 261 -11.24 -16.58 8.94
CA ALA A 261 -10.09 -17.45 9.08
C ALA A 261 -9.51 -17.40 10.50
N ALA A 262 -9.36 -16.19 11.06
CA ALA A 262 -8.88 -15.96 12.41
C ALA A 262 -9.77 -16.62 13.46
N SER A 263 -11.11 -16.54 13.33
CA SER A 263 -12.03 -17.24 14.24
C SER A 263 -11.82 -18.76 14.23
N LYS A 264 -11.65 -19.36 13.03
CA LYS A 264 -11.39 -20.80 12.90
C LYS A 264 -10.05 -21.20 13.54
N ILE A 265 -9.03 -20.37 13.38
CA ILE A 265 -7.72 -20.60 14.01
C ILE A 265 -7.84 -20.50 15.54
N ALA A 266 -8.55 -19.49 16.06
CA ALA A 266 -8.77 -19.35 17.49
C ALA A 266 -9.50 -20.56 18.08
N ASP A 267 -10.53 -21.06 17.40
CA ASP A 267 -11.29 -22.24 17.83
C ASP A 267 -10.42 -23.51 17.80
N GLU A 268 -9.59 -23.68 16.77
CA GLU A 268 -8.66 -24.81 16.68
C GLU A 268 -7.56 -24.77 17.76
N VAL A 269 -6.97 -23.60 18.02
CA VAL A 269 -5.98 -23.43 19.09
C VAL A 269 -6.61 -23.75 20.46
N ARG A 270 -7.83 -23.24 20.71
CA ARG A 270 -8.57 -23.54 21.95
C ARG A 270 -8.92 -25.02 22.07
N ARG A 271 -9.29 -25.67 20.96
CA ARG A 271 -9.55 -27.11 20.92
C ARG A 271 -8.29 -27.90 21.31
N GLN A 272 -7.14 -27.58 20.72
CA GLN A 272 -5.87 -28.23 21.05
C GLN A 272 -5.48 -28.04 22.52
N PHE A 273 -5.61 -26.83 23.07
CA PHE A 273 -5.34 -26.58 24.48
C PHE A 273 -6.27 -27.32 25.44
N ARG A 274 -7.51 -27.59 25.04
CA ARG A 274 -8.49 -28.32 25.87
C ARG A 274 -8.34 -29.84 25.76
N GLU A 275 -8.09 -30.35 24.56
CA GLU A 275 -8.23 -31.78 24.26
C GLU A 275 -6.90 -32.54 24.26
N ILE A 276 -5.78 -31.87 23.99
CA ILE A 276 -4.46 -32.53 23.91
C ILE A 276 -3.73 -32.31 25.24
N ALA A 277 -3.68 -33.37 26.06
CA ALA A 277 -3.00 -33.34 27.35
C ALA A 277 -1.49 -33.07 27.19
N GLY A 278 -0.91 -32.25 28.07
CA GLY A 278 0.51 -31.93 28.07
C GLY A 278 0.92 -30.74 27.22
N ILE A 279 0.02 -30.12 26.43
CA ILE A 279 0.39 -28.95 25.59
C ILE A 279 0.70 -27.72 26.46
N MET A 280 -0.19 -27.37 27.39
CA MET A 280 0.00 -26.17 28.23
C MET A 280 1.17 -26.35 29.20
N GLU A 281 1.51 -27.59 29.55
CA GLU A 281 2.69 -27.94 30.35
C GLU A 281 3.97 -28.06 29.51
N GLY A 282 3.90 -27.89 28.18
CA GLY A 282 5.06 -27.98 27.28
C GLY A 282 5.61 -29.40 27.06
N LYS A 283 4.87 -30.43 27.44
CA LYS A 283 5.27 -31.85 27.34
C LYS A 283 4.88 -32.50 26.01
N THR A 284 3.83 -31.98 25.37
CA THR A 284 3.29 -32.52 24.11
C THR A 284 3.43 -31.49 23.00
N LYS A 285 3.83 -31.92 21.79
CA LYS A 285 3.89 -31.04 20.63
C LYS A 285 2.48 -30.71 20.12
N PRO A 286 2.17 -29.44 19.82
CA PRO A 286 0.94 -29.04 19.15
C PRO A 286 0.82 -29.61 17.73
N ASP A 287 -0.41 -29.67 17.22
CA ASP A 287 -0.68 -29.97 15.82
C ASP A 287 -0.63 -28.69 14.99
N TYR A 288 0.56 -28.36 14.51
CA TYR A 288 0.80 -27.23 13.62
C TYR A 288 0.15 -27.40 12.24
N ALA A 289 0.02 -28.64 11.75
CA ALA A 289 -0.47 -28.92 10.40
C ALA A 289 -1.94 -28.53 10.25
N SER A 290 -2.75 -28.72 11.30
CA SER A 290 -4.15 -28.27 11.31
C SER A 290 -4.28 -26.76 11.17
N ALA A 291 -3.47 -25.97 11.90
CA ALA A 291 -3.47 -24.52 11.78
C ALA A 291 -3.05 -24.06 10.37
N VAL A 292 -1.98 -24.64 9.82
CA VAL A 292 -1.53 -24.36 8.45
C VAL A 292 -2.63 -24.68 7.44
N LYS A 293 -3.26 -25.86 7.54
CA LYS A 293 -4.33 -26.29 6.63
C LYS A 293 -5.53 -25.33 6.63
N ILE A 294 -5.94 -24.85 7.80
CA ILE A 294 -7.04 -23.88 7.92
C ILE A 294 -6.68 -22.59 7.18
N CYS A 295 -5.49 -22.03 7.42
CA CYS A 295 -5.02 -20.82 6.76
C CYS A 295 -4.92 -21.01 5.24
N THR A 296 -4.32 -22.11 4.77
CA THR A 296 -4.13 -22.37 3.34
C THR A 296 -5.46 -22.47 2.59
N LEU A 297 -6.40 -23.27 3.09
CA LEU A 297 -7.70 -23.46 2.44
C LEU A 297 -8.53 -22.17 2.46
N ALA A 298 -8.48 -21.42 3.56
CA ALA A 298 -9.16 -20.14 3.65
C ALA A 298 -8.59 -19.14 2.65
N ALA A 299 -7.26 -18.97 2.59
CA ALA A 299 -6.61 -18.04 1.69
C ALA A 299 -6.94 -18.35 0.21
N GLN A 300 -6.83 -19.62 -0.21
CA GLN A 300 -7.13 -20.05 -1.59
C GLN A 300 -8.58 -19.82 -1.99
N LYS A 301 -9.53 -20.10 -1.09
CA LYS A 301 -10.95 -19.92 -1.40
C LYS A 301 -11.35 -18.44 -1.42
N GLU A 302 -10.88 -17.68 -0.43
CA GLU A 302 -11.32 -16.31 -0.19
C GLU A 302 -10.67 -15.30 -1.15
N MET A 303 -9.50 -15.60 -1.74
CA MET A 303 -8.86 -14.72 -2.72
C MET A 303 -9.62 -14.63 -4.05
N LEU A 304 -10.43 -15.63 -4.41
CA LEU A 304 -11.07 -15.72 -5.73
C LEU A 304 -12.03 -14.57 -5.99
N ALA A 305 -12.94 -14.27 -5.06
CA ALA A 305 -13.97 -13.27 -5.28
C ALA A 305 -13.41 -11.84 -5.44
N PRO A 306 -12.49 -11.35 -4.58
CA PRO A 306 -11.81 -10.06 -4.78
C PRO A 306 -11.08 -9.96 -6.13
N THR A 307 -10.35 -10.99 -6.52
CA THR A 307 -9.59 -11.01 -7.79
C THR A 307 -10.51 -11.02 -9.00
N LEU A 308 -11.55 -11.85 -8.99
CA LEU A 308 -12.54 -11.88 -10.07
C LEU A 308 -13.26 -10.55 -10.22
N LEU A 309 -13.62 -9.90 -9.11
CA LEU A 309 -14.23 -8.58 -9.15
C LEU A 309 -13.29 -7.56 -9.82
N ALA A 310 -11.99 -7.57 -9.49
CA ALA A 310 -11.00 -6.69 -10.10
C ALA A 310 -10.85 -6.89 -11.63
N ILE A 311 -10.95 -8.13 -12.11
CA ILE A 311 -10.79 -8.47 -13.53
C ILE A 311 -12.08 -8.22 -14.32
N VAL A 312 -13.23 -8.60 -13.75
CA VAL A 312 -14.53 -8.52 -14.44
C VAL A 312 -15.05 -7.08 -14.50
N SER A 313 -14.80 -6.26 -13.46
CA SER A 313 -15.39 -4.93 -13.39
C SER A 313 -15.00 -4.01 -14.56
N PRO A 314 -13.73 -3.87 -14.97
CA PRO A 314 -13.37 -3.05 -16.12
C PRO A 314 -13.99 -3.54 -17.42
N VAL A 315 -14.10 -4.85 -17.61
CA VAL A 315 -14.72 -5.46 -18.80
C VAL A 315 -16.22 -5.15 -18.86
N VAL A 316 -16.93 -5.38 -17.76
CA VAL A 316 -18.38 -5.11 -17.68
C VAL A 316 -18.66 -3.63 -17.86
N VAL A 317 -17.92 -2.75 -17.17
CA VAL A 317 -18.08 -1.31 -17.32
C VAL A 317 -17.77 -0.87 -18.75
N GLY A 318 -16.74 -1.42 -19.38
CA GLY A 318 -16.41 -1.11 -20.78
C GLY A 318 -17.49 -1.53 -21.76
N VAL A 319 -18.07 -2.72 -21.61
CA VAL A 319 -19.15 -3.20 -22.48
C VAL A 319 -20.43 -2.36 -22.33
N LEU A 320 -20.76 -1.94 -21.09
CA LEU A 320 -21.99 -1.20 -20.79
C LEU A 320 -21.88 0.32 -21.04
N PHE A 321 -20.75 0.92 -20.70
CA PHE A 321 -20.56 2.38 -20.64
C PHE A 321 -19.42 2.88 -21.54
N GLY A 322 -18.72 1.99 -22.23
CA GLY A 322 -17.64 2.35 -23.16
C GLY A 322 -16.35 2.80 -22.49
N VAL A 323 -15.49 3.40 -23.30
CA VAL A 323 -14.15 3.88 -22.92
C VAL A 323 -14.26 4.91 -21.80
N GLU A 324 -15.21 5.83 -21.89
CA GLU A 324 -15.44 6.90 -20.91
C GLU A 324 -15.84 6.33 -19.55
N GLY A 325 -16.69 5.30 -19.52
CA GLY A 325 -17.03 4.60 -18.28
C GLY A 325 -15.83 3.90 -17.65
N VAL A 326 -14.94 3.32 -18.45
CA VAL A 326 -13.71 2.69 -17.96
C VAL A 326 -12.74 3.73 -17.41
N VAL A 327 -12.54 4.86 -18.10
CA VAL A 327 -11.74 5.97 -17.57
C VAL A 327 -12.30 6.42 -16.23
N GLY A 328 -13.63 6.57 -16.13
CA GLY A 328 -14.31 6.90 -14.88
C GLY A 328 -14.03 5.87 -13.78
N LEU A 329 -14.15 4.58 -14.09
CA LEU A 329 -13.86 3.48 -13.17
C LEU A 329 -12.43 3.55 -12.62
N LEU A 330 -11.46 3.79 -13.50
CA LEU A 330 -10.06 3.87 -13.11
C LEU A 330 -9.77 5.13 -12.28
N VAL A 331 -10.36 6.29 -12.61
CA VAL A 331 -10.20 7.54 -11.85
C VAL A 331 -10.87 7.44 -10.46
N GLY A 332 -12.09 6.92 -10.41
CA GLY A 332 -12.80 6.68 -9.14
C GLY A 332 -12.08 5.65 -8.27
N GLY A 333 -11.58 4.58 -8.90
CA GLY A 333 -10.76 3.56 -8.26
C GLY A 333 -9.50 4.18 -7.65
N LEU A 334 -8.73 4.92 -8.45
CA LEU A 334 -7.51 5.60 -8.02
C LEU A 334 -7.76 6.52 -6.81
N THR A 335 -8.74 7.41 -6.91
CA THR A 335 -9.00 8.44 -5.89
C THR A 335 -9.44 7.84 -4.55
N SER A 336 -10.38 6.87 -4.56
CA SER A 336 -10.85 6.18 -3.36
C SER A 336 -9.82 5.17 -2.83
N GLY A 337 -9.27 4.36 -3.73
CA GLY A 337 -8.37 3.26 -3.41
C GLY A 337 -7.04 3.72 -2.85
N PHE A 338 -6.48 4.82 -3.36
CA PHE A 338 -5.25 5.39 -2.80
C PHE A 338 -5.44 5.86 -1.36
N CYS A 339 -6.49 6.64 -1.09
CA CYS A 339 -6.82 7.10 0.26
C CYS A 339 -7.06 5.93 1.22
N MET A 340 -7.82 4.92 0.78
CA MET A 340 -8.08 3.70 1.53
C MET A 340 -6.80 2.91 1.83
N ALA A 341 -5.89 2.78 0.86
CA ALA A 341 -4.63 2.09 1.02
C ALA A 341 -3.77 2.73 2.12
N VAL A 342 -3.59 4.06 2.04
CA VAL A 342 -2.83 4.84 3.03
C VAL A 342 -3.49 4.74 4.41
N PHE A 343 -4.80 4.96 4.49
CA PHE A 343 -5.56 4.86 5.73
C PHE A 343 -5.36 3.51 6.42
N MET A 344 -5.60 2.41 5.71
CA MET A 344 -5.55 1.06 6.29
C MET A 344 -4.12 0.67 6.71
N ALA A 345 -3.13 0.97 5.85
CA ALA A 345 -1.73 0.68 6.14
C ALA A 345 -1.23 1.45 7.38
N ASN A 346 -1.52 2.75 7.45
CA ASN A 346 -1.03 3.60 8.54
C ASN A 346 -1.79 3.35 9.84
N SER A 347 -3.12 3.12 9.78
CA SER A 347 -3.91 2.78 10.96
C SER A 347 -3.39 1.49 11.61
N GLY A 348 -3.21 0.43 10.81
CA GLY A 348 -2.67 -0.83 11.32
C GLY A 348 -1.23 -0.74 11.82
N GLY A 349 -0.36 -0.04 11.09
CA GLY A 349 1.01 0.19 11.55
C GLY A 349 1.08 1.00 12.86
N ALA A 350 0.19 1.97 13.03
CA ALA A 350 0.14 2.79 14.24
C ALA A 350 -0.38 2.02 15.46
N TRP A 351 -1.37 1.13 15.31
CA TRP A 351 -1.81 0.25 16.41
C TRP A 351 -0.73 -0.73 16.85
N ASP A 352 -0.02 -1.35 15.90
CA ASP A 352 1.07 -2.27 16.21
C ASP A 352 2.19 -1.58 16.98
N ASN A 353 2.62 -0.41 16.51
CA ASN A 353 3.67 0.35 17.18
C ASN A 353 3.20 0.96 18.51
N ALA A 354 1.91 1.25 18.68
CA ALA A 354 1.35 1.61 19.99
C ALA A 354 1.41 0.42 20.98
N LYS A 355 1.10 -0.80 20.53
CA LYS A 355 1.30 -2.02 21.33
C LYS A 355 2.77 -2.19 21.69
N LYS A 356 3.68 -2.12 20.72
CA LYS A 356 5.14 -2.25 20.96
C LYS A 356 5.67 -1.17 21.91
N TYR A 357 5.15 0.06 21.83
CA TYR A 357 5.49 1.13 22.76
C TYR A 357 5.17 0.75 24.22
N ILE A 358 4.00 0.14 24.45
CA ILE A 358 3.61 -0.36 25.78
C ILE A 358 4.47 -1.57 26.18
N GLU A 359 4.78 -2.48 25.26
CA GLU A 359 5.63 -3.65 25.52
C GLU A 359 7.05 -3.27 25.96
N LYS A 360 7.58 -2.11 25.54
CA LYS A 360 8.85 -1.54 26.00
C LYS A 360 8.83 -1.04 27.46
N GLY A 361 7.74 -1.26 28.19
CA GLY A 361 7.59 -0.88 29.60
C GLY A 361 6.84 0.44 29.84
N ASN A 362 6.45 1.14 28.78
CA ASN A 362 5.60 2.32 28.92
C ASN A 362 4.18 1.90 29.33
N LEU A 363 3.49 2.75 30.09
CA LEU A 363 2.07 2.57 30.44
C LEU A 363 1.74 1.23 31.12
N GLY A 364 2.70 0.63 31.83
CA GLY A 364 2.52 -0.58 32.63
C GLY A 364 3.07 -1.86 32.02
N GLY A 365 3.59 -1.84 30.78
CA GLY A 365 4.30 -2.99 30.23
C GLY A 365 3.42 -4.17 29.81
N LYS A 366 4.06 -5.27 29.40
CA LYS A 366 3.40 -6.53 29.00
C LYS A 366 2.50 -7.07 30.11
N GLY A 367 1.31 -7.55 29.74
CA GLY A 367 0.32 -8.12 30.65
C GLY A 367 -0.58 -7.12 31.36
N SER A 368 -0.25 -5.82 31.32
CA SER A 368 -1.11 -4.75 31.84
C SER A 368 -2.44 -4.64 31.10
N ASN A 369 -3.43 -3.97 31.70
CA ASN A 369 -4.71 -3.70 31.03
C ASN A 369 -4.52 -2.87 29.75
N ALA A 370 -3.59 -1.91 29.77
CA ALA A 370 -3.22 -1.13 28.59
C ALA A 370 -2.62 -2.02 27.49
N HIS A 371 -1.75 -2.98 27.84
CA HIS A 371 -1.20 -3.92 26.86
C HIS A 371 -2.29 -4.78 26.24
N LYS A 372 -3.23 -5.32 27.03
CA LYS A 372 -4.36 -6.09 26.50
C LYS A 372 -5.25 -5.26 25.56
N ALA A 373 -5.50 -3.99 25.89
CA ALA A 373 -6.23 -3.08 25.02
C ALA A 373 -5.49 -2.81 23.70
N ALA A 374 -4.18 -2.62 23.75
CA ALA A 374 -3.36 -2.39 22.57
C ALA A 374 -3.24 -3.63 21.67
N VAL A 375 -3.20 -4.84 22.25
CA VAL A 375 -3.28 -6.10 21.49
C VAL A 375 -4.59 -6.17 20.71
N ILE A 376 -5.72 -5.75 21.30
CA ILE A 376 -7.00 -5.69 20.56
C ILE A 376 -6.89 -4.74 19.36
N GLY A 377 -6.35 -3.54 19.54
CA GLY A 377 -6.16 -2.60 18.44
C GLY A 377 -5.27 -3.13 17.32
N ASP A 378 -4.16 -3.79 17.68
CA ASP A 378 -3.26 -4.42 16.71
C ASP A 378 -3.96 -5.52 15.91
N THR A 379 -4.73 -6.40 16.58
CA THR A 379 -5.51 -7.45 15.89
C THR A 379 -6.63 -6.91 14.99
N VAL A 380 -7.15 -5.70 15.26
CA VAL A 380 -8.04 -4.97 14.34
C VAL A 380 -7.24 -4.43 13.15
N GLY A 381 -6.00 -3.99 13.39
CA GLY A 381 -5.07 -3.45 12.40
C GLY A 381 -4.48 -4.48 11.43
N ASP A 382 -4.27 -5.73 11.85
CA ASP A 382 -3.67 -6.79 11.03
C ASP A 382 -4.35 -7.00 9.67
N PRO A 383 -5.69 -7.22 9.58
CA PRO A 383 -6.36 -7.35 8.28
C PRO A 383 -6.27 -6.07 7.44
N LEU A 384 -6.08 -4.91 8.07
CA LEU A 384 -5.97 -3.62 7.39
C LEU A 384 -4.57 -3.42 6.80
N LYS A 385 -3.51 -3.57 7.60
CA LYS A 385 -2.12 -3.27 7.17
C LYS A 385 -1.47 -4.38 6.35
N ASP A 386 -1.90 -5.64 6.48
CA ASP A 386 -1.22 -6.79 5.86
C ASP A 386 -2.03 -7.49 4.78
N ALA A 387 -3.35 -7.26 4.72
CA ALA A 387 -4.18 -7.84 3.68
C ALA A 387 -4.85 -6.76 2.82
N SER A 388 -5.77 -5.99 3.40
CA SER A 388 -6.64 -5.08 2.64
C SER A 388 -5.91 -3.88 2.06
N GLY A 389 -5.13 -3.16 2.88
CA GLY A 389 -4.38 -1.96 2.49
C GLY A 389 -3.41 -2.21 1.33
N PRO A 390 -2.45 -3.14 1.46
CA PRO A 390 -1.52 -3.46 0.38
C PRO A 390 -2.22 -3.97 -0.90
N SER A 391 -3.34 -4.68 -0.76
CA SER A 391 -4.12 -5.18 -1.91
C SER A 391 -4.73 -4.07 -2.75
N MET A 392 -5.00 -2.89 -2.19
CA MET A 392 -5.52 -1.75 -2.95
C MET A 392 -4.55 -1.34 -4.08
N ASN A 393 -3.24 -1.34 -3.81
CA ASN A 393 -2.25 -1.01 -4.84
C ASN A 393 -2.29 -1.98 -6.03
N ILE A 394 -2.54 -3.26 -5.75
CA ILE A 394 -2.64 -4.29 -6.76
C ILE A 394 -3.95 -4.13 -7.53
N LEU A 395 -5.06 -3.91 -6.82
CA LEU A 395 -6.38 -3.67 -7.41
C LEU A 395 -6.32 -2.54 -8.46
N LEU A 396 -5.72 -1.40 -8.12
CA LEU A 396 -5.62 -0.25 -9.03
C LEU A 396 -4.83 -0.56 -10.29
N LYS A 397 -3.65 -1.15 -10.14
CA LYS A 397 -2.78 -1.51 -11.28
C LYS A 397 -3.40 -2.60 -12.14
N LEU A 398 -4.02 -3.60 -11.51
CA LEU A 398 -4.66 -4.71 -12.20
C LEU A 398 -5.85 -4.23 -13.03
N MET A 399 -6.73 -3.40 -12.47
CA MET A 399 -7.86 -2.84 -13.21
C MET A 399 -7.40 -2.03 -14.43
N ALA A 400 -6.34 -1.23 -14.28
CA ALA A 400 -5.81 -0.43 -15.38
C ALA A 400 -5.19 -1.32 -16.48
N VAL A 401 -4.40 -2.33 -16.13
CA VAL A 401 -3.81 -3.27 -17.10
C VAL A 401 -4.91 -4.08 -17.81
N VAL A 402 -5.89 -4.60 -17.07
CA VAL A 402 -7.04 -5.32 -17.65
C VAL A 402 -7.79 -4.41 -18.62
N SER A 403 -8.02 -3.14 -18.27
CA SER A 403 -8.67 -2.17 -19.14
C SER A 403 -7.94 -2.03 -20.48
N ILE A 404 -6.60 -1.89 -20.45
CA ILE A 404 -5.77 -1.78 -21.65
C ILE A 404 -5.85 -3.07 -22.50
N VAL A 405 -5.70 -4.24 -21.86
CA VAL A 405 -5.72 -5.54 -22.56
C VAL A 405 -7.07 -5.78 -23.26
N PHE A 406 -8.18 -5.42 -22.62
CA PHE A 406 -9.52 -5.62 -23.17
C PHE A 406 -10.05 -4.42 -23.97
N LEU A 407 -9.25 -3.37 -24.17
CA LEU A 407 -9.69 -2.14 -24.81
C LEU A 407 -10.25 -2.38 -26.22
N GLU A 408 -9.56 -3.18 -27.04
CA GLU A 408 -10.02 -3.46 -28.41
C GLU A 408 -11.38 -4.19 -28.42
N MET A 409 -11.56 -5.13 -27.49
CA MET A 409 -12.83 -5.83 -27.29
C MET A 409 -13.92 -4.83 -26.86
N ILE A 410 -13.63 -3.94 -25.92
CA ILE A 410 -14.55 -2.91 -25.43
C ILE A 410 -14.99 -2.00 -26.57
N MET A 411 -14.05 -1.51 -27.39
CA MET A 411 -14.36 -0.66 -28.54
C MET A 411 -15.18 -1.38 -29.62
N ARG A 412 -15.12 -2.71 -29.69
CA ARG A 412 -15.86 -3.50 -30.68
C ARG A 412 -17.26 -3.93 -30.21
N PHE A 413 -17.40 -4.24 -28.92
CA PHE A 413 -18.61 -4.85 -28.35
C PHE A 413 -19.35 -3.95 -27.36
N ASN A 414 -19.01 -2.66 -27.30
CA ASN A 414 -19.83 -1.68 -26.59
C ASN A 414 -21.28 -1.78 -27.07
N LEU A 415 -22.21 -2.02 -26.14
CA LEU A 415 -23.62 -2.26 -26.45
C LEU A 415 -24.32 -1.05 -27.07
N GLY A 416 -23.68 0.12 -27.08
CA GLY A 416 -24.25 1.33 -27.65
C GLY A 416 -25.54 1.76 -26.95
N LEU A 417 -25.79 1.32 -25.70
CA LEU A 417 -27.00 1.68 -24.94
C LEU A 417 -27.19 3.19 -24.82
N TRP A 418 -26.11 3.95 -25.05
CA TRP A 418 -26.03 5.40 -24.90
C TRP A 418 -25.81 6.14 -26.23
N THR A 419 -25.77 5.45 -27.38
CA THR A 419 -25.67 6.13 -28.69
C THR A 419 -26.98 6.87 -28.98
N GLY A 420 -26.89 8.18 -29.22
CA GLY A 420 -28.06 9.04 -29.50
C GLY A 420 -28.71 9.70 -28.29
N TRP A 421 -28.18 9.52 -27.07
CA TRP A 421 -28.61 10.26 -25.88
C TRP A 421 -27.94 11.64 -25.74
N TRP A 422 -27.12 12.02 -26.73
CA TRP A 422 -26.29 13.24 -26.75
C TRP A 422 -26.20 13.77 -28.18
#